data_AF-A0AAN6TKA9-F1
#
_entry.id   AF-A0AAN6TKA9-F1
#
_cell.length_a   1.000
_cell.length_b   1.000
_cell.length_c   1.000
_cell.angle_alpha   90.00
_cell.angle_beta   90.00
_cell.angle_gamma   90.00
#
_symmetry.space_group_name_H-M   'P 1'
#
loop_
_entity.id
_entity.type
_entity.pdbx_description
1 polymer ?
#
loop_
_entity_poly.entity_id
_entity_poly.type
_entity_poly.pdbx_seq_one_letter_code
_entity_poly.pdbx_strand_id
1 'polypeptide(L)'
;MSASVSPGPTATGLAPNPTMPVQVGNPDAPLLGSAATIGQAGLLAIVWIFFSAATFFVALRLTVRFRQNASFLSDDYCTAFAWLCLLAMSILQTVQMPSLWYTAYLMAGRIAPDPDTLFNAFPIIKLFWTALWSVKASFMAVFFRLVWPFPVHRRLWYCVAVFAAIAYIGCWLSSILSCNTPADYFRPGKCNSPHEIWVQGFSVIYSTSVDIASDLMIMALPISLLPSLHLDFRRKVGLGIAFSLGLVIMSVYIVRMTKLISGGTRVDIIGLAIWGAIEPAVAVIVGCLLPLGHLCAEEL
;
A
#
# COMPACT_ATOMS: atom_id res chain seq x y z
N MET A 1 -5.40 58.80 51.19
CA MET A 1 -4.64 58.72 49.93
C MET A 1 -5.44 57.85 48.97
N SER A 2 -6.21 58.50 48.12
CA SER A 2 -7.11 57.92 47.13
C SER A 2 -6.62 58.38 45.76
N ALA A 3 -6.19 57.45 44.90
CA ALA A 3 -5.76 57.74 43.55
C ALA A 3 -6.76 57.13 42.55
N SER A 4 -7.10 57.98 41.59
CA SER A 4 -8.14 57.93 40.57
C SER A 4 -7.96 56.87 39.48
N VAL A 5 -9.08 56.23 39.11
CA VAL A 5 -9.28 55.43 37.90
C VAL A 5 -9.63 56.37 36.74
N SER A 6 -8.98 56.18 35.58
CA SER A 6 -9.32 56.86 34.32
C SER A 6 -9.91 55.83 33.32
N PRO A 7 -10.95 56.17 32.52
CA PRO A 7 -11.66 55.22 31.68
C PRO A 7 -11.00 55.09 30.29
N GLY A 8 -10.87 53.85 29.80
CA GLY A 8 -10.45 53.54 28.43
C GLY A 8 -11.60 53.71 27.41
N PRO A 9 -11.30 54.05 26.14
CA PRO A 9 -12.32 54.34 25.15
C PRO A 9 -12.98 53.08 24.57
N THR A 10 -14.30 53.13 24.62
CA THR A 10 -15.34 52.60 23.71
C THR A 10 -14.92 51.78 22.49
N ALA A 11 -15.55 50.61 22.41
CA ALA A 11 -15.63 49.71 21.27
C ALA A 11 -16.25 50.37 20.03
N THR A 12 -15.56 50.29 18.90
CA THR A 12 -16.10 50.52 17.57
C THR A 12 -15.73 49.36 16.64
N GLY A 13 -16.77 48.72 16.10
CA GLY A 13 -16.84 47.70 15.06
C GLY A 13 -15.57 47.01 14.56
N LEU A 14 -15.40 45.73 14.91
CA LEU A 14 -14.70 44.79 14.03
C LEU A 14 -15.70 44.21 13.03
N ALA A 15 -15.61 44.69 11.80
CA ALA A 15 -16.11 43.98 10.62
C ALA A 15 -15.43 42.60 10.52
N PRO A 16 -16.11 41.57 9.96
CA PRO A 16 -15.49 40.29 9.71
C PRO A 16 -14.40 40.47 8.64
N ASN A 17 -13.14 40.25 9.02
CA ASN A 17 -12.01 40.23 8.11
C ASN A 17 -12.21 39.10 7.09
N PRO A 18 -12.46 39.37 5.80
CA PRO A 18 -12.51 38.34 4.78
C PRO A 18 -11.11 38.11 4.25
N THR A 19 -10.86 36.90 3.75
CA THR A 19 -9.63 36.44 3.06
C THR A 19 -8.53 35.87 3.96
N MET A 20 -8.74 34.62 4.41
CA MET A 20 -7.62 33.68 4.25
C MET A 20 -7.29 33.67 2.75
N PRO A 21 -6.02 33.85 2.33
CA PRO A 21 -5.69 33.79 0.92
C PRO A 21 -6.12 32.41 0.42
N VAL A 22 -7.04 32.39 -0.55
CA VAL A 22 -7.26 31.20 -1.37
C VAL A 22 -5.88 30.82 -1.87
N GLN A 23 -5.39 29.64 -1.48
CA GLN A 23 -4.14 29.10 -2.02
C GLN A 23 -4.37 28.91 -3.52
N VAL A 24 -4.02 29.93 -4.31
CA VAL A 24 -4.10 29.89 -5.77
C VAL A 24 -3.07 28.86 -6.19
N GLY A 25 -3.54 27.65 -6.48
CA GLY A 25 -2.69 26.57 -6.92
C GLY A 25 -1.90 27.02 -8.15
N ASN A 26 -0.60 26.79 -8.16
CA ASN A 26 0.25 27.09 -9.30
C ASN A 26 0.17 25.90 -10.28
N PRO A 27 -0.55 26.00 -11.41
CA PRO A 27 -0.74 24.88 -12.33
C PRO A 27 0.59 24.36 -12.90
N ASP A 28 1.63 25.19 -12.92
CA ASP A 28 2.95 24.87 -13.46
C ASP A 28 3.93 24.30 -12.40
N ALA A 29 3.49 24.14 -11.15
CA ALA A 29 4.34 23.57 -10.10
C ALA A 29 4.81 22.16 -10.51
N PRO A 30 6.11 21.82 -10.38
CA PRO A 30 6.61 20.52 -10.82
C PRO A 30 5.96 19.39 -10.01
N LEU A 31 5.51 18.34 -10.70
CA LEU A 31 5.09 17.10 -10.04
C LEU A 31 6.31 16.44 -9.41
N LEU A 32 6.08 15.80 -8.26
CA LEU A 32 7.13 15.21 -7.45
C LEU A 32 7.10 13.69 -7.58
N GLY A 33 8.26 13.05 -7.50
CA GLY A 33 8.38 11.59 -7.53
C GLY A 33 7.92 10.96 -8.84
N SER A 34 7.20 9.84 -8.75
CA SER A 34 6.74 9.06 -9.93
C SER A 34 5.63 9.77 -10.72
N ALA A 35 4.98 10.77 -10.13
CA ALA A 35 3.97 11.59 -10.80
C ALA A 35 4.56 12.43 -11.96
N ALA A 36 5.86 12.74 -11.91
CA ALA A 36 6.54 13.53 -12.94
C ALA A 36 6.78 12.73 -14.24
N THR A 37 6.92 11.41 -14.12
CA THR A 37 7.33 10.55 -15.24
C THR A 37 6.18 9.75 -15.83
N ILE A 38 5.17 9.40 -15.02
CA ILE A 38 4.09 8.49 -15.41
C ILE A 38 2.76 9.23 -15.30
N GLY A 39 2.05 9.37 -16.43
CA GLY A 39 0.68 9.90 -16.46
C GLY A 39 -0.37 8.90 -15.99
N GLN A 40 -1.62 9.35 -15.84
CA GLN A 40 -2.73 8.52 -15.36
C GLN A 40 -2.96 7.25 -16.20
N ALA A 41 -2.89 7.38 -17.52
CA ALA A 41 -2.99 6.24 -18.44
C ALA A 41 -1.81 5.26 -18.29
N GLY A 42 -0.61 5.77 -17.97
CA GLY A 42 0.57 4.95 -17.74
C GLY A 42 0.43 4.10 -16.47
N LEU A 43 -0.07 4.70 -15.39
CA LEU A 43 -0.36 3.95 -14.16
C LEU A 43 -1.41 2.86 -14.39
N LEU A 44 -2.50 3.20 -15.09
CA LEU A 44 -3.53 2.22 -15.45
C LEU A 44 -2.95 1.06 -16.29
N ALA A 45 -2.13 1.38 -17.29
CA ALA A 45 -1.48 0.38 -18.13
C ALA A 45 -0.60 -0.57 -17.29
N ILE A 46 0.21 -0.03 -16.36
CA ILE A 46 1.05 -0.84 -15.48
C ILE A 46 0.21 -1.83 -14.68
N VAL A 47 -0.85 -1.35 -14.00
CA VAL A 47 -1.72 -2.21 -13.17
C VAL A 47 -2.29 -3.37 -13.97
N TRP A 48 -2.86 -3.10 -15.15
CA TRP A 48 -3.52 -4.12 -15.95
C TRP A 48 -2.54 -5.03 -16.70
N ILE A 49 -1.34 -4.55 -17.07
CA ILE A 49 -0.29 -5.39 -17.65
C ILE A 49 0.18 -6.44 -16.63
N PHE A 50 0.48 -6.02 -15.40
CA PHE A 50 0.92 -6.94 -14.35
C PHE A 50 -0.20 -7.90 -13.93
N PHE A 51 -1.44 -7.42 -13.83
CA PHE A 51 -2.60 -8.27 -13.59
C PHE A 51 -2.81 -9.32 -14.71
N SER A 52 -2.70 -8.91 -15.96
CA SER A 52 -2.85 -9.81 -17.12
C SER A 52 -1.74 -10.86 -17.16
N ALA A 53 -0.49 -10.45 -16.89
CA ALA A 53 0.63 -11.37 -16.76
C ALA A 53 0.40 -12.39 -15.64
N ALA A 54 -0.01 -11.95 -14.45
CA ALA A 54 -0.34 -12.84 -13.34
C ALA A 54 -1.48 -13.82 -13.69
N THR A 55 -2.53 -13.31 -14.34
CA THR A 55 -3.67 -14.13 -14.79
C THR A 55 -3.24 -15.20 -15.78
N PHE A 56 -2.36 -14.88 -16.72
CA PHE A 56 -1.81 -15.84 -17.68
C PHE A 56 -1.08 -16.99 -16.96
N PHE A 57 -0.20 -16.69 -16.00
CA PHE A 57 0.53 -17.72 -15.25
C PHE A 57 -0.38 -18.56 -14.34
N VAL A 58 -1.38 -17.95 -13.71
CA VAL A 58 -2.39 -18.67 -12.92
C VAL A 58 -3.20 -19.62 -13.81
N ALA A 59 -3.68 -19.14 -14.96
CA ALA A 59 -4.42 -19.95 -15.92
C ALA A 59 -3.58 -21.12 -16.46
N LEU A 60 -2.31 -20.86 -16.79
CA LEU A 60 -1.37 -21.90 -17.21
C LEU A 60 -1.20 -22.97 -16.13
N ARG A 61 -0.96 -22.57 -14.87
CA ARG A 61 -0.84 -23.50 -13.74
C ARG A 61 -2.09 -24.36 -13.57
N LEU A 62 -3.27 -23.75 -13.56
CA LEU A 62 -4.54 -24.45 -13.38
C LEU A 62 -4.81 -25.42 -14.54
N THR A 63 -4.52 -25.00 -15.78
CA THR A 63 -4.70 -25.85 -16.97
C THR A 63 -3.79 -27.07 -16.93
N VAL A 64 -2.51 -26.88 -16.61
CA VAL A 64 -1.54 -27.98 -16.52
C VAL A 64 -1.95 -28.98 -15.45
N ARG A 65 -2.36 -28.51 -14.26
CA ARG A 65 -2.79 -29.39 -13.17
C ARG A 65 -4.10 -30.11 -13.45
N PHE A 66 -5.05 -29.43 -14.09
CA PHE A 66 -6.29 -30.05 -14.51
C PHE A 66 -6.02 -31.21 -15.48
N ARG A 67 -5.07 -31.04 -16.41
CA ARG A 67 -4.66 -32.09 -17.36
C ARG A 67 -3.89 -33.24 -16.72
N GLN A 68 -3.12 -33.00 -15.65
CA GLN A 68 -2.30 -34.01 -15.00
C GLN A 68 -3.03 -34.83 -13.93
N ASN A 69 -3.79 -34.16 -13.05
CA ASN A 69 -4.33 -34.80 -11.84
C ASN A 69 -5.85 -35.05 -11.88
N ALA A 70 -6.55 -34.56 -12.91
CA ALA A 70 -8.02 -34.64 -13.06
C ALA A 70 -8.85 -34.21 -11.83
N SER A 71 -8.21 -33.58 -10.83
CA SER A 71 -8.77 -33.18 -9.55
C SER A 71 -8.03 -31.96 -9.04
N PHE A 72 -8.77 -31.02 -8.45
CA PHE A 72 -8.19 -29.82 -7.85
C PHE A 72 -7.62 -30.16 -6.48
N LEU A 73 -6.33 -29.92 -6.30
CA LEU A 73 -5.73 -30.00 -4.99
C LEU A 73 -6.09 -28.74 -4.21
N SER A 74 -6.08 -28.84 -2.89
CA SER A 74 -6.31 -27.70 -1.98
C SER A 74 -5.29 -26.55 -2.16
N ASP A 75 -4.17 -26.79 -2.83
CA ASP A 75 -3.19 -25.77 -3.25
C ASP A 75 -3.69 -24.89 -4.42
N ASP A 76 -4.56 -25.43 -5.28
CA ASP A 76 -5.14 -24.71 -6.42
C ASP A 76 -6.20 -23.69 -5.96
N TYR A 77 -6.98 -24.04 -4.95
CA TYR A 77 -7.94 -23.12 -4.30
C TYR A 77 -7.23 -21.93 -3.64
N CYS A 78 -6.08 -22.16 -3.00
CA CYS A 78 -5.25 -21.09 -2.43
C CYS A 78 -4.72 -20.14 -3.51
N THR A 79 -4.29 -20.68 -4.64
CA THR A 79 -3.82 -19.89 -5.79
C THR A 79 -4.96 -19.07 -6.41
N ALA A 80 -6.14 -19.67 -6.56
CA ALA A 80 -7.34 -18.98 -7.07
C ALA A 80 -7.78 -17.86 -6.13
N PHE A 81 -7.73 -18.08 -4.82
CA PHE A 81 -8.03 -17.04 -3.83
C PHE A 81 -7.05 -15.86 -3.90
N ALA A 82 -5.74 -16.13 -3.99
CA ALA A 82 -4.74 -15.08 -4.17
C ALA A 82 -4.97 -14.26 -5.46
N TRP A 83 -5.36 -14.92 -6.55
CA TRP A 83 -5.73 -14.25 -7.79
C TRP A 83 -6.99 -13.39 -7.66
N LEU A 84 -8.02 -13.85 -6.95
CA LEU A 84 -9.23 -13.06 -6.68
C LEU A 84 -8.91 -11.81 -5.86
N CYS A 85 -8.02 -11.92 -4.86
CA CYS A 85 -7.57 -10.78 -4.07
C CYS A 85 -6.76 -9.79 -4.91
N LEU A 86 -5.92 -10.28 -5.83
CA LEU A 86 -5.19 -9.43 -6.79
C LEU A 86 -6.15 -8.70 -7.74
N LEU A 87 -7.19 -9.39 -8.25
CA LEU A 87 -8.23 -8.78 -9.09
C LEU A 87 -8.98 -7.67 -8.35
N ALA A 88 -9.41 -7.93 -7.11
CA ALA A 88 -10.09 -6.93 -6.28
C ALA A 88 -9.23 -5.68 -6.08
N MET A 89 -7.92 -5.86 -5.85
CA MET A 89 -6.96 -4.77 -5.76
C MET A 89 -6.82 -3.96 -7.05
N SER A 90 -6.68 -4.61 -8.21
CA SER A 90 -6.58 -3.93 -9.50
C SER A 90 -7.84 -3.10 -9.83
N ILE A 91 -9.02 -3.61 -9.47
CA ILE A 91 -10.30 -2.89 -9.62
C ILE A 91 -10.31 -1.66 -8.70
N LEU A 92 -10.03 -1.84 -7.41
CA LEU A 92 -10.03 -0.74 -6.45
C LEU A 92 -9.04 0.36 -6.82
N GLN A 93 -7.86 -0.02 -7.31
CA GLN A 93 -6.86 0.92 -7.78
C GLN A 93 -7.32 1.71 -9.02
N THR A 94 -8.06 1.05 -9.92
CA THR A 94 -8.67 1.72 -11.09
C THR A 94 -9.71 2.75 -10.65
N VAL A 95 -10.56 2.39 -9.68
CA VAL A 95 -11.60 3.28 -9.13
C VAL A 95 -10.98 4.46 -8.37
N GLN A 96 -9.89 4.23 -7.61
CA GLN A 96 -9.21 5.27 -6.84
C GLN A 96 -8.36 6.22 -7.70
N MET A 97 -8.02 5.83 -8.93
CA MET A 97 -7.09 6.57 -9.79
C MET A 97 -7.34 8.09 -9.84
N PRO A 98 -8.58 8.59 -10.03
CA PRO A 98 -8.82 10.04 -10.07
C PRO A 98 -8.53 10.72 -8.72
N SER A 99 -8.90 10.08 -7.61
CA SER A 99 -8.65 10.58 -6.24
C SER A 99 -7.16 10.61 -5.90
N LEU A 100 -6.41 9.62 -6.41
CA LEU A 100 -4.97 9.52 -6.23
C LEU A 100 -4.24 10.67 -6.95
N TRP A 101 -4.64 10.98 -8.19
CA TRP A 101 -4.10 12.09 -8.96
C TRP A 101 -4.49 13.46 -8.40
N TYR A 102 -5.73 13.61 -7.94
CA TYR A 102 -6.16 14.80 -7.22
C TYR A 102 -5.29 15.07 -5.98
N THR A 103 -5.00 14.02 -5.19
CA THR A 103 -4.12 14.13 -4.02
C THR A 103 -2.69 14.49 -4.42
N ALA A 104 -2.17 13.93 -5.52
CA ALA A 104 -0.85 14.27 -6.03
C ALA A 104 -0.76 15.74 -6.49
N TYR A 105 -1.78 16.26 -7.17
CA TYR A 105 -1.85 17.67 -7.56
C TYR A 105 -1.99 18.60 -6.37
N LEU A 106 -2.76 18.22 -5.35
CA LEU A 106 -2.89 18.97 -4.10
C LEU A 106 -1.55 19.05 -3.37
N MET A 107 -0.81 17.94 -3.30
CA MET A 107 0.52 17.92 -2.66
C MET A 107 1.57 18.74 -3.41
N ALA A 108 1.46 18.80 -4.74
CA ALA A 108 2.32 19.65 -5.59
C ALA A 108 1.92 21.14 -5.55
N GLY A 109 0.81 21.48 -4.87
CA GLY A 109 0.31 22.86 -4.82
C GLY A 109 -0.26 23.36 -6.14
N ARG A 110 -0.69 22.46 -7.05
CA ARG A 110 -1.28 22.83 -8.35
C ARG A 110 -2.73 23.26 -8.27
N ILE A 111 -3.45 22.77 -7.27
CA ILE A 111 -4.88 22.96 -7.10
C ILE A 111 -5.18 23.40 -5.67
N ALA A 112 -6.21 24.23 -5.52
CA ALA A 112 -6.76 24.55 -4.20
C ALA A 112 -7.53 23.33 -3.65
N PRO A 113 -7.54 23.12 -2.32
CA PRO A 113 -8.33 22.05 -1.71
C PRO A 113 -9.82 22.30 -1.93
N ASP A 114 -10.44 21.49 -2.79
CA ASP A 114 -11.89 21.38 -2.91
C ASP A 114 -12.44 20.38 -1.87
N PRO A 115 -13.26 20.84 -0.91
CA PRO A 115 -13.80 20.00 0.17
C PRO A 115 -14.63 18.81 -0.35
N ASP A 116 -15.44 18.99 -1.40
CA ASP A 116 -16.37 17.97 -1.88
C ASP A 116 -15.65 16.81 -2.58
N THR A 117 -14.60 17.12 -3.36
CA THR A 117 -13.75 16.10 -3.97
C THR A 117 -12.94 15.31 -2.93
N LEU A 118 -12.44 15.99 -1.88
CA LEU A 118 -11.74 15.34 -0.77
C LEU A 118 -12.65 14.36 -0.02
N PHE A 119 -13.89 14.77 0.28
CA PHE A 119 -14.88 13.94 0.98
C PHE A 119 -15.07 12.57 0.29
N ASN A 120 -15.24 12.58 -1.03
CA ASN A 120 -15.45 11.36 -1.81
C ASN A 120 -14.17 10.53 -1.99
N ALA A 121 -12.99 11.16 -1.96
CA ALA A 121 -11.71 10.48 -2.10
C ALA A 121 -11.32 9.67 -0.86
N PHE A 122 -11.61 10.18 0.35
CA PHE A 122 -11.25 9.52 1.62
C PHE A 122 -11.72 8.06 1.75
N PRO A 123 -13.01 7.73 1.57
CA PRO A 123 -13.47 6.35 1.70
C PRO A 123 -12.81 5.42 0.68
N ILE A 124 -12.60 5.88 -0.55
CA ILE A 124 -11.95 5.09 -1.61
C ILE A 124 -10.49 4.79 -1.24
N ILE A 125 -9.76 5.78 -0.71
CA ILE A 125 -8.38 5.58 -0.23
C ILE A 125 -8.32 4.57 0.92
N LYS A 126 -9.26 4.62 1.86
CA LYS A 126 -9.32 3.66 2.99
C LYS A 126 -9.68 2.25 2.53
N LEU A 127 -10.58 2.12 1.56
CA LEU A 127 -10.93 0.84 0.96
C LEU A 127 -9.75 0.22 0.22
N PHE A 128 -9.00 1.01 -0.54
CA PHE A 128 -7.77 0.55 -1.19
C PHE A 128 -6.74 0.08 -0.17
N TRP A 129 -6.48 0.85 0.89
CA TRP A 129 -5.59 0.42 1.97
C TRP A 129 -6.07 -0.89 2.61
N THR A 130 -7.37 -1.01 2.89
CA THR A 130 -7.92 -2.25 3.45
C THR A 130 -7.75 -3.45 2.50
N ALA A 131 -7.87 -3.22 1.19
CA ALA A 131 -7.62 -4.25 0.20
C ALA A 131 -6.12 -4.62 0.08
N LEU A 132 -5.20 -3.67 0.25
CA LEU A 132 -3.76 -3.98 0.35
C LEU A 132 -3.50 -4.95 1.51
N TRP A 133 -4.05 -4.63 2.69
CA TRP A 133 -3.92 -5.49 3.87
C TRP A 133 -4.61 -6.84 3.69
N SER A 134 -5.73 -6.91 2.96
CA SER A 134 -6.40 -8.19 2.67
C SER A 134 -5.58 -9.06 1.72
N VAL A 135 -4.86 -8.48 0.75
CA VAL A 135 -3.90 -9.21 -0.09
C VAL A 135 -2.76 -9.77 0.76
N LYS A 136 -2.17 -8.97 1.67
CA LYS A 136 -1.13 -9.45 2.60
C LYS A 136 -1.62 -10.63 3.45
N ALA A 137 -2.83 -10.52 3.99
CA ALA A 137 -3.46 -11.59 4.75
C ALA A 137 -3.69 -12.85 3.90
N SER A 138 -4.06 -12.68 2.63
CA SER A 138 -4.27 -13.78 1.68
C SER A 138 -2.96 -14.51 1.35
N PHE A 139 -1.89 -13.77 1.05
CA PHE A 139 -0.56 -14.35 0.88
C PHE A 139 -0.10 -15.09 2.12
N MET A 140 -0.29 -14.49 3.29
CA MET A 140 0.08 -15.09 4.56
C MET A 140 -0.70 -16.39 4.83
N ALA A 141 -1.98 -16.44 4.47
CA ALA A 141 -2.81 -17.64 4.55
C ALA A 141 -2.31 -18.75 3.61
N VAL A 142 -1.87 -18.41 2.39
CA VAL A 142 -1.21 -19.36 1.47
C VAL A 142 0.07 -19.91 2.10
N PHE A 143 0.92 -19.04 2.67
CA PHE A 143 2.16 -19.46 3.33
C PHE A 143 1.96 -20.29 4.59
N PHE A 144 0.87 -20.07 5.35
CA PHE A 144 0.57 -20.83 6.57
C PHE A 144 0.59 -22.33 6.33
N ARG A 145 0.06 -22.74 5.18
CA ARG A 145 -0.03 -24.14 4.80
C ARG A 145 1.34 -24.77 4.53
N LEU A 146 2.26 -23.98 3.98
CA LEU A 146 3.63 -24.41 3.70
C LEU A 146 4.45 -24.57 4.99
N VAL A 147 4.21 -23.72 5.99
CA VAL A 147 4.91 -23.77 7.29
C VAL A 147 4.28 -24.72 8.31
N TRP A 148 3.07 -25.22 8.05
CA TRP A 148 2.31 -26.11 8.95
C TRP A 148 3.14 -27.26 9.56
N PRO A 149 3.95 -28.03 8.80
CA PRO A 149 4.71 -29.15 9.35
C PRO A 149 5.92 -28.71 10.22
N PHE A 150 6.34 -27.45 10.18
CA PHE A 150 7.54 -26.96 10.86
C PHE A 150 7.18 -26.12 12.10
N PRO A 151 7.40 -26.63 13.33
CA PRO A 151 6.91 -25.96 14.55
C PRO A 151 7.58 -24.60 14.82
N VAL A 152 8.86 -24.43 14.47
CA VAL A 152 9.60 -23.17 14.63
C VAL A 152 9.08 -22.12 13.65
N HIS A 153 8.98 -22.47 12.35
CA HIS A 153 8.47 -21.56 11.32
C HIS A 153 6.99 -21.22 11.52
N ARG A 154 6.20 -22.15 12.06
CA ARG A 154 4.81 -21.88 12.47
C ARG A 154 4.74 -20.81 13.57
N ARG A 155 5.64 -20.85 14.56
CA ARG A 155 5.72 -19.79 15.58
C ARG A 155 6.12 -18.45 14.97
N LEU A 156 7.10 -18.45 14.05
CA LEU A 156 7.50 -17.23 13.34
C LEU A 156 6.35 -16.65 12.51
N TRP A 157 5.60 -17.50 11.82
CA TRP A 157 4.40 -17.10 11.08
C TRP A 157 3.36 -16.44 11.99
N TYR A 158 3.07 -17.01 13.18
CA TYR A 158 2.15 -16.38 14.13
C TYR A 158 2.67 -15.03 14.61
N CYS A 159 3.98 -14.87 14.85
CA CYS A 159 4.56 -13.57 15.20
C CYS A 159 4.34 -12.53 14.10
N VAL A 160 4.57 -12.89 12.84
CA VAL A 160 4.34 -11.99 11.69
C VAL A 160 2.86 -11.68 11.52
N ALA A 161 1.99 -12.67 11.68
CA ALA A 161 0.54 -12.50 11.58
C ALA A 161 -0.01 -11.56 12.66
N VAL A 162 0.44 -11.72 13.91
CA VAL A 162 0.07 -10.83 15.01
C VAL A 162 0.60 -9.42 14.77
N PHE A 163 1.85 -9.30 14.33
CA PHE A 163 2.41 -7.99 13.97
C PHE A 163 1.59 -7.30 12.87
N ALA A 164 1.28 -8.00 11.78
CA ALA A 164 0.49 -7.47 10.67
C ALA A 164 -0.93 -7.06 11.12
N ALA A 165 -1.58 -7.85 11.97
CA ALA A 165 -2.89 -7.53 12.51
C ALA A 165 -2.84 -6.27 13.41
N ILE A 166 -1.84 -6.17 14.29
CA ILE A 166 -1.65 -4.98 15.15
C ILE A 166 -1.34 -3.75 14.30
N ALA A 167 -0.49 -3.88 13.28
CA ALA A 167 -0.15 -2.80 12.37
C ALA A 167 -1.38 -2.29 11.60
N TYR A 168 -2.22 -3.19 11.08
CA TYR A 168 -3.48 -2.83 10.42
C TYR A 168 -4.42 -2.05 11.36
N ILE A 169 -4.61 -2.54 12.59
CA ILE A 169 -5.44 -1.87 13.60
C ILE A 169 -4.83 -0.51 13.95
N GLY A 170 -3.50 -0.42 14.08
CA GLY A 170 -2.77 0.82 14.33
C GLY A 170 -2.94 1.86 13.20
N CYS A 171 -2.90 1.43 11.95
CA CYS A 171 -3.16 2.29 10.78
C CYS A 171 -4.59 2.86 10.82
N TRP A 172 -5.58 2.03 11.15
CA TRP A 172 -6.97 2.49 11.31
C TRP A 172 -7.13 3.45 12.49
N LEU A 173 -6.57 3.09 13.64
CA LEU A 173 -6.68 3.89 14.86
C LEU A 173 -5.98 5.24 14.70
N SER A 174 -4.76 5.27 14.15
CA SER A 174 -4.04 6.52 13.88
C SER A 174 -4.77 7.41 12.87
N SER A 175 -5.46 6.81 11.90
CA SER A 175 -6.29 7.53 10.95
C SER A 175 -7.50 8.18 11.61
N ILE A 176 -8.21 7.45 12.47
CA ILE A 176 -9.43 7.94 13.14
C ILE A 176 -9.09 9.00 14.20
N LEU A 177 -7.97 8.82 14.91
CA LEU A 177 -7.48 9.74 15.94
C LEU A 177 -6.71 10.94 15.38
N SER A 178 -6.64 11.09 14.06
CA SER A 178 -5.98 12.24 13.42
C SER A 178 -6.69 13.58 13.67
N CYS A 179 -7.95 13.55 14.11
CA CYS A 179 -8.75 14.73 14.46
C CYS A 179 -9.34 14.57 15.87
N ASN A 180 -9.56 15.68 16.58
CA ASN A 180 -10.15 15.65 17.93
C ASN A 180 -11.54 14.99 17.96
N THR A 181 -12.32 15.14 16.90
CA THR A 181 -13.58 14.41 16.69
C THR A 181 -13.42 13.41 15.54
N PRO A 182 -13.66 12.11 15.75
CA PRO A 182 -13.62 11.09 14.69
C PRO A 182 -14.52 11.39 13.49
N ALA A 183 -15.68 12.02 13.73
CA ALA A 183 -16.64 12.39 12.70
C ALA A 183 -16.15 13.58 11.85
N ASP A 184 -15.28 14.42 12.38
CA ASP A 184 -14.74 15.59 11.69
C ASP A 184 -13.55 15.21 10.79
N TYR A 185 -12.96 14.02 10.93
CA TYR A 185 -12.00 13.47 9.96
C TYR A 185 -12.62 13.32 8.56
N PHE A 186 -13.89 12.94 8.52
CA PHE A 186 -14.64 12.86 7.27
C PHE A 186 -15.16 14.22 6.79
N ARG A 187 -15.02 15.30 7.57
CA ARG A 187 -15.53 16.63 7.19
C ARG A 187 -14.38 17.58 6.81
N PRO A 188 -14.28 17.98 5.54
CA PRO A 188 -13.19 18.84 5.08
C PRO A 188 -13.22 20.20 5.80
N GLY A 189 -12.05 20.70 6.18
CA GLY A 189 -11.88 22.03 6.81
C GLY A 189 -12.10 22.09 8.33
N LYS A 190 -12.55 21.01 8.97
CA LYS A 190 -12.77 20.94 10.42
C LYS A 190 -11.54 20.49 11.22
N CYS A 191 -10.55 19.91 10.55
CA CYS A 191 -9.35 19.32 11.14
C CYS A 191 -8.09 20.07 10.67
N ASN A 192 -7.96 21.31 11.15
CA ASN A 192 -6.96 22.29 10.69
C ASN A 192 -6.11 22.85 11.84
N SER A 193 -6.22 22.30 13.05
CA SER A 193 -5.33 22.76 14.12
C SER A 193 -3.88 22.34 13.81
N PRO A 194 -2.87 23.13 14.21
CA PRO A 194 -1.47 22.79 13.96
C PRO A 194 -1.06 21.44 14.57
N HIS A 195 -1.73 21.02 15.66
CA HIS A 195 -1.58 19.69 16.24
C HIS A 195 -2.14 18.59 15.32
N GLU A 196 -3.34 18.77 14.77
CA GLU A 196 -3.98 17.79 13.87
C GLU A 196 -3.21 17.60 12.56
N ILE A 197 -2.68 18.69 11.99
CA ILE A 197 -1.83 18.62 10.78
C ILE A 197 -0.56 17.80 11.07
N TRP A 198 0.04 17.98 12.24
CA TRP A 198 1.21 17.21 12.65
C TRP A 198 0.88 15.72 12.85
N VAL A 199 -0.24 15.41 13.53
CA VAL A 199 -0.71 14.03 13.75
C VAL A 199 -1.04 13.34 12.42
N GLN A 200 -1.65 14.04 11.45
CA GLN A 200 -1.90 13.50 10.11
C GLN A 200 -0.60 13.14 9.40
N GLY A 201 0.41 14.02 9.44
CA GLY A 201 1.74 13.75 8.89
C GLY A 201 2.39 12.52 9.53
N PHE A 202 2.32 12.43 10.86
CA PHE A 202 2.82 11.27 11.61
C PHE A 202 2.07 9.98 11.24
N SER A 203 0.74 10.01 11.11
CA SER A 203 -0.07 8.84 10.73
C SER A 203 0.31 8.31 9.35
N VAL A 204 0.60 9.19 8.38
CA VAL A 204 1.05 8.78 7.04
C VAL A 204 2.42 8.11 7.10
N ILE A 205 3.38 8.69 7.83
CA ILE A 205 4.73 8.12 7.98
C ILE A 205 4.67 6.77 8.71
N TYR A 206 3.92 6.71 9.80
CA TYR A 206 3.68 5.49 10.56
C TYR A 206 3.08 4.40 9.68
N SER A 207 1.98 4.70 8.99
CA SER A 207 1.27 3.73 8.14
C SER A 207 2.18 3.21 7.01
N THR A 208 2.93 4.10 6.36
CA THR A 208 3.88 3.71 5.31
C THR A 208 5.01 2.85 5.86
N SER A 209 5.52 3.17 7.06
CA SER A 209 6.63 2.43 7.68
C SER A 209 6.22 1.03 8.11
N VAL A 210 5.03 0.88 8.73
CA VAL A 210 4.54 -0.44 9.14
C VAL A 210 4.12 -1.30 7.94
N ASP A 211 3.63 -0.67 6.87
CA ASP A 211 3.33 -1.33 5.61
C ASP A 211 4.60 -1.97 5.02
N ILE A 212 5.66 -1.17 4.83
CA ILE A 212 6.97 -1.66 4.34
C ILE A 212 7.55 -2.73 5.28
N ALA A 213 7.50 -2.51 6.60
CA ALA A 213 8.01 -3.47 7.56
C ALA A 213 7.26 -4.82 7.47
N SER A 214 5.94 -4.78 7.30
CA SER A 214 5.13 -5.99 7.13
C SER A 214 5.49 -6.74 5.84
N ASP A 215 5.78 -6.03 4.74
CA ASP A 215 6.18 -6.66 3.48
C ASP A 215 7.53 -7.36 3.60
N LEU A 216 8.51 -6.71 4.23
CA LEU A 216 9.81 -7.32 4.50
C LEU A 216 9.69 -8.57 5.38
N MET A 217 8.85 -8.51 6.41
CA MET A 217 8.62 -9.66 7.29
C MET A 217 7.94 -10.82 6.54
N ILE A 218 6.92 -10.52 5.72
CA ILE A 218 6.21 -11.54 4.93
C ILE A 218 7.14 -12.17 3.89
N MET A 219 7.99 -11.39 3.21
CA MET A 219 8.98 -11.91 2.26
C MET A 219 10.13 -12.68 2.92
N ALA A 220 10.51 -12.32 4.15
CA ALA A 220 11.56 -13.04 4.90
C ALA A 220 11.12 -14.43 5.37
N LEU A 221 9.82 -14.64 5.64
CA LEU A 221 9.26 -15.92 6.07
C LEU A 221 9.66 -17.09 5.15
N PRO A 222 9.35 -17.07 3.84
CA PRO A 222 9.68 -18.18 2.98
C PRO A 222 11.18 -18.33 2.75
N ILE A 223 11.98 -17.26 2.82
CA ILE A 223 13.45 -17.33 2.76
C ILE A 223 14.00 -18.11 3.95
N SER A 224 13.48 -17.86 5.15
CA SER A 224 13.88 -18.58 6.36
C SER A 224 13.48 -20.06 6.35
N LEU A 225 12.50 -20.43 5.52
CA LEU A 225 12.03 -21.81 5.36
C LEU A 225 12.86 -22.62 4.36
N LEU A 226 13.47 -21.96 3.36
CA LEU A 226 14.29 -22.61 2.33
C LEU A 226 15.35 -23.59 2.86
N PRO A 227 16.11 -23.28 3.94
CA PRO A 227 17.11 -24.19 4.47
C PRO A 227 16.52 -25.51 4.98
N SER A 228 15.35 -25.45 5.63
CA SER A 228 14.70 -26.56 6.32
C SER A 228 13.85 -27.46 5.42
N LEU A 229 13.54 -27.00 4.20
CA LEU A 229 12.71 -27.74 3.27
C LEU A 229 13.55 -28.77 2.50
N HIS A 230 13.19 -30.05 2.61
CA HIS A 230 13.78 -31.15 1.83
C HIS A 230 13.29 -31.13 0.37
N LEU A 231 13.64 -30.07 -0.36
CA LEU A 231 13.43 -29.99 -1.80
C LEU A 231 14.73 -30.26 -2.55
N ASP A 232 14.60 -30.75 -3.78
CA ASP A 232 15.71 -30.82 -4.73
C ASP A 232 16.41 -29.45 -4.84
N PHE A 233 17.74 -29.49 -4.92
CA PHE A 233 18.57 -28.29 -4.93
C PHE A 233 18.15 -27.26 -5.98
N ARG A 234 17.73 -27.74 -7.18
CA ARG A 234 17.22 -26.89 -8.26
C ARG A 234 15.97 -26.09 -7.86
N ARG A 235 15.03 -26.72 -7.14
CA ARG A 235 13.79 -26.07 -6.66
C ARG A 235 14.07 -25.05 -5.56
N LYS A 236 15.01 -25.39 -4.67
CA LYS A 236 15.46 -24.52 -3.59
C LYS A 236 16.14 -23.24 -4.13
N VAL A 237 16.95 -23.38 -5.19
CA VAL A 237 17.61 -22.23 -5.84
C VAL A 237 16.59 -21.34 -6.56
N GLY A 238 15.65 -21.90 -7.34
CA GLY A 238 14.63 -21.11 -8.03
C GLY A 238 13.75 -20.30 -7.07
N LEU A 239 13.34 -20.92 -5.97
CA LEU A 239 12.56 -20.27 -4.91
C LEU A 239 13.39 -19.18 -4.19
N GLY A 240 14.67 -19.46 -3.91
CA GLY A 240 15.60 -18.49 -3.32
C GLY A 240 15.83 -17.26 -4.20
N ILE A 241 16.00 -17.44 -5.51
CA ILE A 241 16.20 -16.34 -6.46
C ILE A 241 14.96 -15.46 -6.53
N ALA A 242 13.77 -16.06 -6.57
CA ALA A 242 12.55 -15.28 -6.72
C ALA A 242 12.25 -14.42 -5.48
N PHE A 243 12.49 -14.95 -4.28
CA PHE A 243 12.35 -14.17 -3.05
C PHE A 243 13.45 -13.13 -2.85
N SER A 244 14.69 -13.45 -3.21
CA SER A 244 15.79 -12.48 -3.13
C SER A 244 15.59 -11.32 -4.10
N LEU A 245 15.06 -11.58 -5.29
CA LEU A 245 14.68 -10.54 -6.25
C LEU A 245 13.62 -9.60 -5.66
N GLY A 246 12.59 -10.15 -4.99
CA GLY A 246 11.59 -9.36 -4.28
C GLY A 246 12.21 -8.44 -3.21
N LEU A 247 13.12 -8.96 -2.38
CA LEU A 247 13.81 -8.16 -1.37
C LEU A 247 14.70 -7.06 -1.95
N VAL A 248 15.45 -7.36 -3.02
CA VAL A 248 16.30 -6.37 -3.70
C VAL A 248 15.45 -5.24 -4.25
N ILE A 249 14.35 -5.61 -4.91
CA ILE A 249 13.39 -4.66 -5.47
C ILE A 249 12.82 -3.74 -4.38
N MET A 250 12.38 -4.31 -3.26
CA MET A 250 11.89 -3.54 -2.11
C MET A 250 12.95 -2.62 -1.51
N SER A 251 14.19 -3.10 -1.42
CA SER A 251 15.31 -2.30 -0.90
C SER A 251 15.58 -1.07 -1.78
N VAL A 252 15.57 -1.24 -3.10
CA VAL A 252 15.72 -0.14 -4.06
C VAL A 252 14.59 0.88 -3.91
N TYR A 253 13.35 0.40 -3.70
CA TYR A 253 12.22 1.27 -3.45
C TYR A 253 12.39 2.10 -2.17
N ILE A 254 12.77 1.48 -1.05
CA ILE A 254 13.01 2.18 0.23
C ILE A 254 14.06 3.26 0.06
N VAL A 255 15.20 2.95 -0.58
CA VAL A 255 16.27 3.93 -0.80
C VAL A 255 15.77 5.12 -1.62
N ARG A 256 14.96 4.87 -2.65
CA ARG A 256 14.33 5.93 -3.46
C ARG A 256 13.38 6.77 -2.61
N MET A 257 12.57 6.14 -1.78
CA MET A 257 11.61 6.79 -0.89
C MET A 257 12.31 7.72 0.10
N THR A 258 13.36 7.24 0.77
CA THR A 258 14.15 8.02 1.73
C THR A 258 14.80 9.24 1.06
N LYS A 259 15.32 9.09 -0.16
CA LYS A 259 15.91 10.23 -0.91
C LYS A 259 14.88 11.31 -1.22
N LEU A 260 13.65 10.93 -1.54
CA LEU A 260 12.57 11.88 -1.79
C LEU A 260 12.21 12.64 -0.51
N ILE A 261 12.03 11.93 0.60
CA ILE A 261 11.71 12.54 1.90
C ILE A 261 12.83 13.50 2.34
N SER A 262 14.10 13.08 2.25
CA SER A 262 15.25 13.92 2.63
C SER A 262 15.42 15.15 1.74
N GLY A 263 14.92 15.11 0.50
CA GLY A 263 14.89 16.26 -0.41
C GLY A 263 13.78 17.28 -0.08
N GLY A 264 13.11 17.16 1.07
CA GLY A 264 11.99 18.03 1.46
C GLY A 264 10.70 17.75 0.69
N THR A 265 10.67 16.65 -0.07
CA THR A 265 9.52 16.25 -0.89
C THR A 265 8.58 15.36 -0.08
N ARG A 266 7.26 15.59 -0.21
CA ARG A 266 6.22 14.74 0.41
C ARG A 266 6.24 13.31 -0.18
N VAL A 267 5.59 12.37 0.51
CA VAL A 267 5.45 10.94 0.15
C VAL A 267 5.08 10.75 -1.34
N ASP A 268 5.80 9.89 -2.07
CA ASP A 268 5.52 9.56 -3.49
C ASP A 268 4.31 8.62 -3.62
N ILE A 269 3.10 9.18 -3.48
CA ILE A 269 1.84 8.42 -3.52
C ILE A 269 1.67 7.65 -4.83
N ILE A 270 2.10 8.22 -5.97
CA ILE A 270 2.06 7.53 -7.27
C ILE A 270 3.04 6.35 -7.26
N GLY A 271 4.24 6.53 -6.72
CA GLY A 271 5.22 5.47 -6.52
C GLY A 271 4.68 4.33 -5.65
N LEU A 272 4.04 4.65 -4.51
CA LEU A 272 3.38 3.64 -3.66
C LEU A 272 2.33 2.86 -4.45
N ALA A 273 1.50 3.53 -5.25
CA ALA A 273 0.47 2.88 -6.05
C ALA A 273 1.08 1.91 -7.08
N ILE A 274 2.14 2.32 -7.78
CA ILE A 274 2.85 1.46 -8.73
C ILE A 274 3.37 0.19 -8.02
N TRP A 275 4.05 0.36 -6.88
CA TRP A 275 4.63 -0.76 -6.14
C TRP A 275 3.57 -1.69 -5.55
N GLY A 276 2.49 -1.13 -5.01
CA GLY A 276 1.35 -1.90 -4.51
C GLY A 276 0.62 -2.72 -5.58
N ALA A 277 0.84 -2.44 -6.87
CA ALA A 277 0.34 -3.26 -7.98
C ALA A 277 1.36 -4.33 -8.42
N ILE A 278 2.62 -3.93 -8.56
CA ILE A 278 3.70 -4.78 -9.07
C ILE A 278 4.02 -5.91 -8.10
N GLU A 279 4.18 -5.59 -6.82
CA GLU A 279 4.60 -6.54 -5.79
C GLU A 279 3.69 -7.76 -5.68
N PRO A 280 2.37 -7.62 -5.44
CA PRO A 280 1.51 -8.77 -5.32
C PRO A 280 1.37 -9.53 -6.65
N ALA A 281 1.42 -8.85 -7.80
CA ALA A 281 1.39 -9.51 -9.10
C ALA A 281 2.64 -10.39 -9.32
N VAL A 282 3.84 -9.87 -9.03
CA VAL A 282 5.10 -10.62 -9.12
C VAL A 282 5.09 -11.80 -8.16
N ALA A 283 4.59 -11.62 -6.94
CA ALA A 283 4.49 -12.71 -5.96
C ALA A 283 3.56 -13.84 -6.44
N VAL A 284 2.41 -13.53 -7.07
CA VAL A 284 1.54 -14.54 -7.70
C VAL A 284 2.24 -15.23 -8.86
N ILE A 285 2.91 -14.49 -9.75
CA ILE A 285 3.63 -15.04 -10.91
C ILE A 285 4.70 -16.02 -10.45
N VAL A 286 5.53 -15.62 -9.49
CA VAL A 286 6.56 -16.46 -8.88
C VAL A 286 5.94 -17.70 -8.26
N GLY A 287 4.86 -17.55 -7.48
CA GLY A 287 4.12 -18.67 -6.89
C GLY A 287 3.65 -19.69 -7.93
N CYS A 288 3.23 -19.20 -9.11
CA CYS A 288 2.76 -20.02 -10.22
C CYS A 288 3.88 -20.70 -11.03
N LEU A 289 5.03 -20.04 -11.17
CA LEU A 289 6.19 -20.55 -11.90
C LEU A 289 6.87 -21.75 -11.22
N LEU A 290 6.86 -21.79 -9.89
CA LEU A 290 7.60 -22.80 -9.13
C LEU A 290 7.23 -24.25 -9.48
N PRO A 291 5.94 -24.63 -9.66
CA PRO A 291 5.59 -25.98 -10.07
C PRO A 291 5.67 -26.21 -11.58
N LEU A 292 5.59 -25.15 -12.39
CA LEU A 292 5.65 -25.24 -13.86
C LEU A 292 7.08 -25.47 -14.36
N GLY A 293 8.08 -24.84 -13.73
CA GLY A 293 9.49 -25.02 -14.11
C GLY A 293 9.98 -26.47 -13.99
N HIS A 294 9.33 -27.28 -13.14
CA HIS A 294 9.58 -28.71 -13.05
C HIS A 294 9.26 -29.45 -14.35
N LEU A 295 8.14 -29.10 -14.99
CA LEU A 295 7.65 -29.80 -16.18
C LEU A 295 8.45 -29.44 -17.43
N CYS A 296 8.95 -28.21 -17.52
CA CYS A 296 9.82 -27.83 -18.64
C CYS A 296 11.25 -28.36 -18.49
N ALA A 297 11.71 -28.70 -17.28
CA ALA A 297 13.04 -29.24 -17.05
C ALA A 297 13.13 -30.77 -17.20
N GLU A 298 11.98 -31.46 -17.30
CA GLU A 298 11.89 -32.91 -17.50
C GLU A 298 11.75 -33.29 -18.98
N GLU A 299 11.44 -32.31 -19.84
CA GLU A 299 11.28 -32.45 -21.30
C GLU A 299 12.54 -32.00 -22.09
N LEU A 300 13.68 -31.76 -21.42
CA LEU A 300 14.92 -31.22 -22.01
C LEU A 300 16.14 -31.99 -21.48
#